data_AF-A0A0X8KA83-F1
#
_entry.id   AF-A0A0X8KA83-F1
#
_cell.length_a   1.000
_cell.length_b   1.000
_cell.length_c   1.000
_cell.angle_alpha   90.00
_cell.angle_beta   90.00
_cell.angle_gamma   90.00
#
_symmetry.space_group_name_H-M   'P 1'
#
loop_
_entity.id
_entity.type
_entity.pdbx_description
1 polymer ?
#
loop_
_entity_poly.entity_id
_entity_poly.type
_entity_poly.pdbx_seq_one_letter_code
_entity_poly.pdbx_strand_id
1 'polypeptide(L)'
;MQTQRIDEKLSFLHTDAHPARQTARQTTGQTAGQNAKAAPTILSRAAEVYISAKGRELSAMDAPDDRLTPAETALAAEQNELDEKRAKKDEAAAIEQRIATDEKLTDDDKALLQKEADKLKRAGMTDEDKLSTLYKEKYQLEKQITDGTLTAGEIVNTMRAKDESIANLQNIIKEKAEHTDALRRQSVQERADLDAATAKEKENAAPKEDNAAANAVTSLTAALTKKALEDAESKDKVDAGHKDAARSE
;
A
#
# COMPACT_ATOMS: atom_id res chain seq x y z
N MET A 1 1.11 18.45 -45.66
CA MET A 1 0.38 19.52 -44.96
C MET A 1 -0.65 18.83 -44.08
N GLN A 2 -0.75 18.96 -42.76
CA GLN A 2 -0.03 19.70 -41.75
C GLN A 2 -0.53 19.12 -40.41
N THR A 3 0.36 18.70 -39.53
CA THR A 3 0.06 18.38 -38.13
C THR A 3 -0.22 19.68 -37.37
N GLN A 4 -1.29 19.76 -36.59
CA GLN A 4 -1.47 20.73 -35.49
C GLN A 4 -2.18 19.97 -34.35
N ARG A 5 -1.50 19.52 -33.29
CA ARG A 5 -0.93 20.25 -32.15
C ARG A 5 -1.97 21.09 -31.41
N ILE A 6 -2.35 20.55 -30.25
CA ILE A 6 -3.14 21.18 -29.20
C ILE A 6 -2.21 22.21 -28.52
N ASP A 7 -2.59 23.47 -28.63
CA ASP A 7 -2.05 24.60 -27.86
C ASP A 7 -3.12 24.98 -26.83
N GLU A 8 -2.86 24.77 -25.54
CA GLU A 8 -3.34 25.66 -24.49
C GLU A 8 -2.41 25.60 -23.27
N LYS A 9 -1.40 26.46 -23.39
CA LYS A 9 -0.58 27.14 -22.38
C LYS A 9 -0.98 26.96 -20.90
N LEU A 10 -0.09 26.34 -20.12
CA LEU A 10 0.31 26.86 -18.80
C LEU A 10 1.84 26.89 -18.73
N SER A 11 2.35 28.12 -18.77
CA SER A 11 3.75 28.49 -18.83
C SER A 11 4.34 28.62 -17.43
N PHE A 12 5.16 27.64 -17.02
CA PHE A 12 6.16 27.82 -15.96
C PHE A 12 7.26 26.74 -16.00
N LEU A 13 7.70 26.36 -17.20
CA LEU A 13 9.05 25.82 -17.37
C LEU A 13 9.69 26.54 -18.55
N HIS A 14 10.67 27.38 -18.24
CA HIS A 14 11.96 27.58 -18.90
C HIS A 14 12.50 28.96 -18.52
N THR A 15 13.38 29.01 -17.53
CA THR A 15 14.56 29.88 -17.60
C THR A 15 15.71 29.12 -16.99
N ASP A 16 16.22 28.20 -17.78
CA ASP A 16 17.58 27.72 -17.68
C ASP A 16 18.47 28.84 -18.24
N ALA A 17 19.01 29.66 -17.35
CA ALA A 17 20.04 30.64 -17.68
C ALA A 17 20.77 31.06 -16.41
N HIS A 18 21.79 30.30 -16.00
CA HIS A 18 23.03 30.91 -15.53
C HIS A 18 24.23 30.00 -15.87
N PRO A 19 25.18 30.49 -16.70
CA PRO A 19 26.38 29.76 -17.02
C PRO A 19 27.44 29.94 -15.92
N ALA A 20 28.43 29.03 -15.98
CA ALA A 20 29.73 29.07 -15.31
C ALA A 20 29.80 28.51 -13.88
N ARG A 21 30.10 27.20 -13.80
CA ARG A 21 31.41 26.76 -13.26
C ARG A 21 31.70 25.31 -13.63
N GLN A 22 32.13 25.15 -14.86
CA GLN A 22 33.07 24.09 -15.20
C GLN A 22 34.43 24.54 -14.64
N THR A 23 34.86 23.98 -13.50
CA THR A 23 36.28 24.01 -13.14
C THR A 23 36.80 22.60 -13.08
N ALA A 24 37.61 22.33 -14.09
CA ALA A 24 38.46 21.18 -14.30
C ALA A 24 38.98 20.56 -12.98
N ARG A 25 38.72 19.26 -12.88
CA ARG A 25 39.60 18.28 -12.27
C ARG A 25 40.98 18.42 -12.92
N GLN A 26 41.92 19.08 -12.25
CA GLN A 26 43.35 18.95 -12.53
C GLN A 26 44.04 18.39 -11.29
N THR A 27 44.52 17.16 -11.46
CA THR A 27 45.51 16.49 -10.64
C THR A 27 46.86 17.18 -10.82
N THR A 28 47.54 17.57 -9.74
CA THR A 28 48.97 17.32 -9.42
C THR A 28 49.48 18.32 -8.36
N GLY A 29 50.24 17.81 -7.38
CA GLY A 29 51.22 18.62 -6.63
C GLY A 29 50.88 18.88 -5.16
N GLN A 30 51.49 18.10 -4.28
CA GLN A 30 51.56 18.32 -2.83
C GLN A 30 52.17 19.69 -2.51
N THR A 31 51.66 20.39 -1.49
CA THR A 31 52.49 21.00 -0.44
C THR A 31 51.68 21.27 0.82
N ALA A 32 52.33 20.99 1.95
CA ALA A 32 51.95 21.19 3.34
C ALA A 32 51.07 22.43 3.62
N GLY A 33 50.01 22.20 4.41
CA GLY A 33 49.09 23.23 4.89
C GLY A 33 47.81 22.63 5.49
N GLN A 34 47.91 21.44 6.08
CA GLN A 34 46.81 20.82 6.80
C GLN A 34 46.68 21.57 8.13
N ASN A 35 45.56 22.28 8.34
CA ASN A 35 44.90 22.51 9.64
C ASN A 35 44.00 23.77 9.69
N ALA A 36 43.98 24.63 8.66
CA ALA A 36 43.15 25.86 8.71
C ALA A 36 41.78 25.75 8.02
N LYS A 37 41.52 24.69 7.24
CA LYS A 37 40.23 24.47 6.54
C LYS A 37 39.51 23.17 6.93
N ALA A 38 40.03 22.42 7.90
CA ALA A 38 39.48 21.13 8.30
C ALA A 38 38.21 21.28 9.15
N ALA A 39 38.20 22.22 10.10
CA ALA A 39 37.06 22.43 11.01
C ALA A 39 35.72 22.74 10.31
N PRO A 40 35.64 23.68 9.34
CA PRO A 40 34.37 23.95 8.66
C PRO A 40 33.90 22.76 7.81
N THR A 41 34.81 22.04 7.15
CA THR A 41 34.47 20.86 6.33
C THR A 41 34.02 19.67 7.18
N ILE A 42 34.58 19.48 8.36
CA ILE A 42 34.19 18.42 9.31
C ILE A 42 32.81 18.71 9.89
N LEU A 43 32.52 19.96 10.26
CA LEU A 43 31.19 20.37 10.74
C LEU A 43 30.12 20.19 9.67
N SER A 44 30.38 20.59 8.42
CA SER A 44 29.44 20.37 7.31
C SER A 44 29.16 18.90 7.09
N ARG A 45 30.19 18.04 7.12
CA ARG A 45 30.02 16.59 6.94
C ARG A 45 29.27 15.94 8.10
N ALA A 46 29.48 16.39 9.33
CA ALA A 46 28.73 15.92 10.49
C ALA A 46 27.24 16.33 10.41
N ALA A 47 26.96 17.55 9.96
CA ALA A 47 25.59 18.02 9.73
C ALA A 47 24.88 17.20 8.64
N GLU A 48 25.56 16.91 7.52
CA GLU A 48 25.02 16.07 6.45
C GLU A 48 24.68 14.64 6.94
N VAL A 49 25.56 14.02 7.74
CA VAL A 49 25.30 12.69 8.32
C VAL A 49 24.13 12.73 9.29
N TYR A 50 24.03 13.76 10.12
CA TYR A 50 22.92 13.94 11.06
C TYR A 50 21.58 14.17 10.33
N ILE A 51 21.56 15.05 9.33
CA ILE A 51 20.38 15.31 8.49
C ILE A 51 19.98 14.03 7.74
N SER A 52 20.94 13.26 7.22
CA SER A 52 20.68 11.98 6.55
C SER A 52 20.15 10.90 7.49
N ALA A 53 20.68 10.81 8.72
CA ALA A 53 20.21 9.88 9.73
C ALA A 53 18.76 10.24 10.14
N LYS A 54 18.48 11.52 10.42
CA LYS A 54 17.12 11.98 10.71
C LYS A 54 16.17 11.83 9.53
N GLY A 55 16.65 12.05 8.30
CA GLY A 55 15.87 11.80 7.09
C GLY A 55 15.47 10.33 6.97
N ARG A 56 16.38 9.40 7.27
CA ARG A 56 16.08 7.95 7.28
C ARG A 56 15.10 7.55 8.38
N GLU A 57 15.22 8.11 9.58
CA GLU A 57 14.26 7.88 10.66
C GLU A 57 12.86 8.38 10.29
N LEU A 58 12.75 9.56 9.70
CA LEU A 58 11.49 10.11 9.20
C LEU A 58 10.89 9.24 8.08
N SER A 59 11.72 8.79 7.13
CA SER A 59 11.26 7.89 6.05
C SER A 59 10.81 6.51 6.55
N ALA A 60 11.40 5.98 7.62
CA ALA A 60 10.98 4.71 8.21
C ALA A 60 9.61 4.81 8.91
N MET A 61 9.25 5.98 9.43
CA MET A 61 7.94 6.25 10.04
C MET A 61 6.84 6.48 9.00
N ASP A 62 7.19 6.71 7.73
CA ASP A 62 6.26 6.85 6.60
C ASP A 62 6.02 5.54 5.84
N ALA A 63 6.58 4.42 6.31
CA ALA A 63 6.30 3.12 5.70
C ALA A 63 4.82 2.75 5.86
N PRO A 64 4.14 2.30 4.79
CA PRO A 64 2.75 1.85 4.88
C PRO A 64 2.64 0.62 5.79
N ASP A 65 1.61 0.60 6.65
CA ASP A 65 1.31 -0.57 7.47
C ASP A 65 0.60 -1.63 6.62
N ASP A 66 1.35 -2.60 6.09
CA ASP A 66 0.80 -3.65 5.19
C ASP A 66 -0.03 -4.72 5.93
N ARG A 67 -0.21 -4.60 7.25
CA ARG A 67 -1.04 -5.55 8.01
C ARG A 67 -2.52 -5.30 7.73
N LEU A 68 -3.23 -6.38 7.46
CA LEU A 68 -4.69 -6.36 7.35
C LEU A 68 -5.32 -6.02 8.70
N THR A 69 -6.30 -5.12 8.68
CA THR A 69 -7.14 -4.88 9.85
C THR A 69 -8.07 -6.08 10.10
N PRO A 70 -8.69 -6.20 11.29
CA PRO A 70 -9.68 -7.24 11.55
C PRO A 70 -10.82 -7.27 10.52
N ALA A 71 -11.36 -6.12 10.12
CA ALA A 71 -12.42 -6.05 9.12
C ALA A 71 -11.94 -6.45 7.71
N GLU A 72 -10.72 -6.06 7.34
CA GLU A 72 -10.11 -6.48 6.07
C GLU A 72 -9.82 -7.99 6.05
N THR A 73 -9.41 -8.56 7.19
CA THR A 73 -9.21 -10.01 7.34
C THR A 73 -10.53 -10.77 7.17
N ALA A 74 -11.61 -10.25 7.75
CA ALA A 74 -12.95 -10.83 7.59
C ALA A 74 -13.43 -10.78 6.13
N LEU A 75 -13.23 -9.64 5.44
CA LEU A 75 -13.55 -9.51 4.01
C LEU A 75 -12.72 -10.47 3.13
N ALA A 76 -11.44 -10.66 3.45
CA ALA A 76 -10.59 -11.62 2.75
C ALA A 76 -11.09 -13.06 2.97
N ALA A 77 -11.56 -13.40 4.17
CA ALA A 77 -12.15 -14.70 4.46
C ALA A 77 -13.47 -14.93 3.68
N GLU A 78 -14.35 -13.92 3.60
CA GLU A 78 -15.57 -13.98 2.77
C GLU A 78 -15.23 -14.21 1.29
N GLN A 79 -14.22 -13.51 0.79
CA GLN A 79 -13.75 -13.67 -0.59
C GLN A 79 -13.18 -15.07 -0.83
N ASN A 80 -12.38 -15.59 0.10
CA ASN A 80 -11.85 -16.96 0.02
C ASN A 80 -12.97 -18.01 -0.03
N GLU A 81 -14.04 -17.85 0.76
CA GLU A 81 -15.20 -18.77 0.70
C GLU A 81 -15.85 -18.78 -0.69
N LEU A 82 -15.99 -17.60 -1.32
CA LEU A 82 -16.53 -17.49 -2.68
C LEU A 82 -15.60 -18.14 -3.71
N ASP A 83 -14.29 -17.97 -3.56
CA ASP A 83 -13.31 -18.54 -4.47
C ASP A 83 -13.21 -20.08 -4.31
N GLU A 84 -13.34 -20.61 -3.10
CA GLU A 84 -13.49 -22.05 -2.88
C GLU A 84 -14.74 -22.62 -3.55
N LYS A 85 -15.86 -21.90 -3.50
CA LYS A 85 -17.10 -22.31 -4.18
C LYS A 85 -16.92 -22.32 -5.70
N ARG A 86 -16.23 -21.31 -6.26
CA ARG A 86 -15.88 -21.26 -7.68
C ARG A 86 -14.95 -22.41 -8.06
N ALA A 87 -13.90 -22.66 -7.28
CA ALA A 87 -12.98 -23.76 -7.52
C ALA A 87 -13.69 -25.12 -7.56
N LYS A 88 -14.65 -25.37 -6.66
CA LYS A 88 -15.48 -26.59 -6.69
C LYS A 88 -16.33 -26.70 -7.95
N LYS A 89 -16.87 -25.58 -8.45
CA LYS A 89 -17.62 -25.57 -9.73
C LYS A 89 -16.70 -25.87 -10.91
N ASP A 90 -15.50 -25.28 -10.92
CA ASP A 90 -14.52 -25.50 -11.97
C ASP A 90 -14.01 -26.95 -11.97
N GLU A 91 -13.79 -27.52 -10.79
CA GLU A 91 -13.46 -28.94 -10.62
C GLU A 91 -14.58 -29.84 -11.13
N ALA A 92 -15.84 -29.54 -10.78
CA ALA A 92 -16.97 -30.30 -11.31
C ALA A 92 -17.06 -30.21 -12.84
N ALA A 93 -16.84 -29.03 -13.42
CA ALA A 93 -16.85 -28.84 -14.87
C ALA A 93 -15.71 -29.61 -15.55
N ALA A 94 -14.52 -29.66 -14.93
CA ALA A 94 -13.40 -30.45 -15.42
C ALA A 94 -13.70 -31.96 -15.39
N ILE A 95 -14.35 -32.45 -14.33
CA ILE A 95 -14.80 -33.85 -14.25
C ILE A 95 -15.82 -34.16 -15.35
N GLU A 96 -16.81 -33.29 -15.56
CA GLU A 96 -17.82 -33.46 -16.61
C GLU A 96 -17.20 -33.45 -18.01
N GLN A 97 -16.23 -32.57 -18.26
CA GLN A 97 -15.49 -32.55 -19.50
C GLN A 97 -14.73 -33.88 -19.70
N ARG A 98 -14.12 -34.42 -18.64
CA ARG A 98 -13.44 -35.72 -18.71
C ARG A 98 -14.41 -36.85 -19.01
N ILE A 99 -15.58 -36.89 -18.36
CA ILE A 99 -16.63 -37.87 -18.65
C ILE A 99 -17.05 -37.81 -20.13
N ALA A 100 -17.15 -36.60 -20.70
CA ALA A 100 -17.58 -36.41 -22.08
C ALA A 100 -16.50 -36.72 -23.13
N THR A 101 -15.21 -36.58 -22.79
CA THR A 101 -14.10 -36.65 -23.75
C THR A 101 -13.26 -37.92 -23.64
N ASP A 102 -13.21 -38.55 -22.47
CA ASP A 102 -12.41 -39.76 -22.25
C ASP A 102 -13.21 -41.00 -22.64
N GLU A 103 -12.91 -41.55 -23.82
CA GLU A 103 -13.54 -42.77 -24.36
C GLU A 103 -13.11 -44.04 -23.62
N LYS A 104 -12.06 -43.99 -22.80
CA LYS A 104 -11.55 -45.17 -22.06
C LYS A 104 -12.28 -45.39 -20.73
N LEU A 105 -13.08 -44.41 -20.31
CA LEU A 105 -13.86 -44.48 -19.09
C LEU A 105 -15.02 -45.48 -19.25
N THR A 106 -15.10 -46.45 -18.34
CA THR A 106 -16.23 -47.39 -18.30
C THR A 106 -17.50 -46.70 -17.84
N ASP A 107 -18.66 -47.30 -18.09
CA ASP A 107 -19.94 -46.73 -17.64
C ASP A 107 -20.00 -46.61 -16.10
N ASP A 108 -19.41 -47.57 -15.39
CA ASP A 108 -19.30 -47.53 -13.92
C ASP A 108 -18.42 -46.37 -13.45
N ASP A 109 -17.27 -46.16 -14.10
CA ASP A 109 -16.38 -45.04 -13.79
C ASP A 109 -17.06 -43.69 -14.09
N LYS A 110 -17.81 -43.60 -15.20
CA LYS A 110 -18.56 -42.39 -15.56
C LYS A 110 -19.63 -42.09 -14.53
N ALA A 111 -20.33 -43.11 -14.03
CA ALA A 111 -21.34 -42.94 -12.99
C ALA A 111 -20.73 -42.45 -11.67
N LEU A 112 -19.56 -42.98 -11.28
CA LEU A 112 -18.83 -42.53 -10.10
C LEU A 112 -18.36 -41.07 -10.23
N LEU A 113 -17.74 -40.72 -11.36
CA LEU A 113 -17.31 -39.35 -11.63
C LEU A 113 -18.48 -38.39 -11.72
N GLN A 114 -19.61 -38.78 -12.31
CA GLN A 114 -20.79 -37.92 -12.37
C GLN A 114 -21.34 -37.62 -10.97
N LYS A 115 -21.35 -38.62 -10.09
CA LYS A 115 -21.78 -38.44 -8.70
C LYS A 115 -20.85 -37.48 -7.94
N GLU A 116 -19.54 -37.54 -8.21
CA GLU A 116 -18.56 -36.61 -7.64
C GLU A 116 -18.75 -35.19 -8.18
N ALA A 117 -18.91 -35.02 -9.49
CA ALA A 117 -19.22 -33.74 -10.13
C ALA A 117 -20.51 -33.13 -9.57
N ASP A 118 -21.58 -33.93 -9.42
CA ASP A 118 -22.84 -33.48 -8.85
C ASP A 118 -22.70 -33.05 -7.38
N LYS A 119 -21.84 -33.72 -6.61
CA LYS A 119 -21.54 -33.34 -5.22
C LYS A 119 -20.79 -32.01 -5.19
N LEU A 120 -19.79 -31.84 -6.04
CA LEU A 120 -19.00 -30.62 -6.17
C LEU A 120 -19.87 -29.45 -6.65
N LYS A 121 -20.75 -29.64 -7.63
CA LYS A 121 -21.73 -28.64 -8.06
C LYS A 121 -22.62 -28.17 -6.93
N ARG A 122 -23.19 -29.11 -6.15
CA ARG A 122 -24.01 -28.74 -4.98
C ARG A 122 -23.21 -28.01 -3.91
N ALA A 123 -21.97 -28.42 -3.66
CA ALA A 123 -21.09 -27.78 -2.68
C ALA A 123 -20.59 -26.40 -3.15
N GLY A 124 -20.44 -26.20 -4.45
CA GLY A 124 -20.01 -24.94 -5.07
C GLY A 124 -21.15 -23.95 -5.32
N MET A 125 -22.41 -24.34 -5.14
CA MET A 125 -23.55 -23.41 -5.32
C MET A 125 -23.54 -22.29 -4.28
N THR A 126 -23.57 -21.06 -4.77
CA THR A 126 -23.85 -19.86 -3.96
C THR A 126 -25.33 -19.81 -3.58
N ASP A 127 -25.68 -18.94 -2.64
CA ASP A 127 -27.06 -18.81 -2.21
C ASP A 127 -27.92 -18.21 -3.34
N GLU A 128 -27.34 -17.35 -4.18
CA GLU A 128 -27.91 -16.82 -5.42
C GLU A 128 -28.16 -17.92 -6.46
N ASP A 129 -27.23 -18.87 -6.61
CA ASP A 129 -27.42 -20.01 -7.53
C ASP A 129 -28.56 -20.91 -7.06
N LYS A 130 -28.63 -21.19 -5.75
CA LYS A 130 -29.72 -21.98 -5.16
C LYS A 130 -31.06 -21.27 -5.36
N LEU A 131 -31.10 -19.96 -5.13
CA LEU A 131 -32.27 -19.14 -5.34
C LEU A 131 -32.73 -19.19 -6.82
N SER A 132 -31.78 -19.04 -7.76
CA SER A 132 -32.07 -19.18 -9.20
C SER A 132 -32.62 -20.56 -9.55
N THR A 133 -32.06 -21.62 -8.95
CA THR A 133 -32.51 -23.00 -9.15
C THR A 133 -33.95 -23.19 -8.66
N LEU A 134 -34.29 -22.68 -7.48
CA LEU A 134 -35.65 -22.75 -6.95
C LEU A 134 -36.66 -22.01 -7.84
N TYR A 135 -36.31 -20.83 -8.37
CA TYR A 135 -37.18 -20.12 -9.31
C TYR A 135 -37.39 -20.90 -10.61
N LYS A 136 -36.34 -21.53 -11.16
CA LYS A 136 -36.46 -22.38 -12.34
C LYS A 136 -37.37 -23.58 -12.07
N GLU A 137 -37.20 -24.26 -10.95
CA GLU A 137 -38.04 -25.40 -10.56
C GLU A 137 -39.50 -24.98 -10.35
N LYS A 138 -39.74 -23.85 -9.70
CA LYS A 138 -41.08 -23.29 -9.52
C LYS A 138 -41.74 -23.01 -10.88
N TYR A 139 -41.01 -22.37 -11.79
CA TYR A 139 -41.50 -22.12 -13.15
C TYR A 139 -41.85 -23.42 -13.90
N GLN A 140 -41.03 -24.48 -13.76
CA GLN A 140 -41.35 -25.77 -14.39
C GLN A 140 -42.62 -26.40 -13.81
N LEU A 141 -42.82 -26.30 -12.49
CA LEU A 141 -44.04 -26.79 -11.85
C LEU A 141 -45.29 -26.02 -12.31
N GLU A 142 -45.19 -24.69 -12.40
CA GLU A 142 -46.26 -23.83 -12.92
C GLU A 142 -46.60 -24.17 -14.38
N LYS A 143 -45.56 -24.46 -15.19
CA LYS A 143 -45.74 -24.92 -16.56
C LYS A 143 -46.45 -26.27 -16.61
N GLN A 144 -46.07 -27.24 -15.76
CA GLN A 144 -46.74 -28.55 -15.69
C GLN A 144 -48.21 -28.45 -15.25
N ILE A 145 -48.56 -27.47 -14.42
CA ILE A 145 -49.97 -27.15 -14.12
C ILE A 145 -50.67 -26.62 -15.37
N THR A 146 -50.06 -25.64 -16.03
CA THR A 146 -50.64 -24.99 -17.21
C THR A 146 -50.86 -25.99 -18.35
N ASP A 147 -49.92 -26.91 -18.53
CA ASP A 147 -49.98 -27.98 -19.54
C ASP A 147 -50.91 -29.13 -19.12
N GLY A 148 -51.55 -29.05 -17.94
CA GLY A 148 -52.49 -30.06 -17.42
C GLY A 148 -51.84 -31.39 -17.03
N THR A 149 -50.51 -31.45 -16.95
CA THR A 149 -49.75 -32.65 -16.56
C THR A 149 -49.81 -32.88 -15.05
N LEU A 150 -49.86 -31.81 -14.27
CA LEU A 150 -50.09 -31.82 -12.83
C LEU A 150 -51.28 -30.93 -12.50
N THR A 151 -51.93 -31.20 -11.37
CA THR A 151 -52.95 -30.33 -10.82
C THR A 151 -52.36 -29.43 -9.73
N ALA A 152 -52.95 -28.24 -9.56
CA ALA A 152 -52.53 -27.33 -8.51
C ALA A 152 -52.57 -27.98 -7.12
N GLY A 153 -53.60 -28.81 -6.86
CA GLY A 153 -53.79 -29.57 -5.63
C GLY A 153 -52.62 -30.49 -5.28
N GLU A 154 -52.10 -31.22 -6.26
CA GLU A 154 -51.00 -32.18 -6.08
C GLU A 154 -49.69 -31.52 -5.66
N ILE A 155 -49.46 -30.27 -6.09
CA ILE A 155 -48.21 -29.57 -5.83
C ILE A 155 -48.31 -28.44 -4.80
N VAL A 156 -49.47 -28.17 -4.20
CA VAL A 156 -49.65 -27.04 -3.26
C VAL A 156 -48.57 -27.03 -2.17
N ASN A 157 -48.32 -28.17 -1.53
CA ASN A 157 -47.33 -28.26 -0.46
C ASN A 157 -45.90 -28.06 -0.98
N THR A 158 -45.60 -28.56 -2.18
CA THR A 158 -44.31 -28.36 -2.85
C THR A 158 -44.08 -26.90 -3.20
N MET A 159 -45.10 -26.22 -3.75
CA MET A 159 -45.04 -24.79 -4.08
C MET A 159 -44.83 -23.95 -2.82
N ARG A 160 -45.59 -24.24 -1.75
CA ARG A 160 -45.43 -23.56 -0.46
C ARG A 160 -44.01 -23.72 0.10
N ALA A 161 -43.49 -24.95 0.12
CA ALA A 161 -42.13 -25.21 0.60
C ALA A 161 -41.06 -24.47 -0.23
N LYS A 162 -41.26 -24.36 -1.55
CA LYS A 162 -40.37 -23.58 -2.42
C LYS A 162 -40.48 -22.08 -2.13
N ASP A 163 -41.68 -21.54 -1.94
CA ASP A 163 -41.89 -20.12 -1.60
C ASP A 163 -41.24 -19.76 -0.27
N GLU A 164 -41.38 -20.62 0.75
CA GLU A 164 -40.70 -20.47 2.03
C GLU A 164 -39.18 -20.51 1.88
N SER A 165 -38.65 -21.45 1.08
CA SER A 165 -37.22 -21.57 0.82
C SER A 165 -36.66 -20.35 0.07
N ILE A 166 -37.42 -19.82 -0.91
CA ILE A 166 -37.09 -18.61 -1.66
C ILE A 166 -37.01 -17.41 -0.70
N ALA A 167 -38.03 -17.21 0.13
CA ALA A 167 -38.06 -16.10 1.09
C ALA A 167 -36.89 -16.18 2.08
N ASN A 168 -36.57 -17.38 2.58
CA ASN A 168 -35.44 -17.59 3.46
C ASN A 168 -34.09 -17.26 2.78
N LEU A 169 -33.88 -17.74 1.56
CA LEU A 169 -32.64 -17.43 0.81
C LEU A 169 -32.52 -15.94 0.49
N GLN A 170 -33.62 -15.26 0.14
CA GLN A 170 -33.61 -13.81 -0.06
C GLN A 170 -33.17 -13.06 1.19
N ASN A 171 -33.67 -13.47 2.37
CA ASN A 171 -33.26 -12.87 3.64
C ASN A 171 -31.77 -13.12 3.91
N ILE A 172 -31.29 -14.35 3.75
CA ILE A 172 -29.87 -14.69 3.96
C ILE A 172 -28.97 -13.88 3.03
N ILE A 173 -29.30 -13.77 1.74
CA ILE A 173 -28.52 -12.99 0.78
C ILE A 173 -28.49 -11.52 1.18
N LYS A 174 -29.64 -10.97 1.59
CA LYS A 174 -29.74 -9.59 2.05
C LYS A 174 -28.89 -9.33 3.30
N GLU A 175 -29.01 -10.20 4.31
CA GLU A 175 -28.23 -10.10 5.56
C GLU A 175 -26.73 -10.21 5.30
N LYS A 176 -26.30 -11.13 4.42
CA LYS A 176 -24.90 -11.25 4.01
C LYS A 176 -24.41 -10.00 3.30
N ALA A 177 -25.20 -9.45 2.38
CA ALA A 177 -24.83 -8.21 1.69
C ALA A 177 -24.68 -7.03 2.66
N GLU A 178 -25.60 -6.89 3.61
CA GLU A 178 -25.52 -5.87 4.66
C GLU A 178 -24.30 -6.08 5.57
N HIS A 179 -23.97 -7.33 5.92
CA HIS A 179 -22.79 -7.68 6.70
C HIS A 179 -21.49 -7.33 5.98
N THR A 180 -21.34 -7.74 4.72
CA THR A 180 -20.17 -7.41 3.89
C THR A 180 -20.02 -5.90 3.74
N ASP A 181 -21.12 -5.16 3.54
CA ASP A 181 -21.07 -3.69 3.46
C ASP A 181 -20.71 -3.04 4.80
N ALA A 182 -21.16 -3.60 5.93
CA ALA A 182 -20.75 -3.16 7.25
C ALA A 182 -19.24 -3.37 7.47
N LEU A 183 -18.72 -4.55 7.11
CA LEU A 183 -17.28 -4.83 7.16
C LEU A 183 -16.46 -3.88 6.29
N ARG A 184 -16.94 -3.53 5.08
CA ARG A 184 -16.29 -2.55 4.21
C ARG A 184 -16.22 -1.16 4.82
N ARG A 185 -17.27 -0.74 5.53
CA ARG A 185 -17.26 0.55 6.24
C ARG A 185 -16.32 0.48 7.44
N GLN A 186 -16.33 -0.64 8.16
CA GLN A 186 -15.44 -0.86 9.29
C GLN A 186 -13.98 -0.89 8.88
N SER A 187 -13.61 -1.52 7.76
CA SER A 187 -12.22 -1.54 7.28
C SER A 187 -11.71 -0.13 6.97
N VAL A 188 -12.53 0.71 6.33
CA VAL A 188 -12.17 2.12 6.08
C VAL A 188 -11.97 2.88 7.39
N GLN A 189 -12.84 2.65 8.38
CA GLN A 189 -12.71 3.29 9.70
C GLN A 189 -11.45 2.81 10.45
N GLU A 190 -11.20 1.50 10.49
CA GLU A 190 -10.01 0.93 11.13
C GLU A 190 -8.73 1.45 10.49
N ARG A 191 -8.71 1.61 9.16
CA ARG A 191 -7.57 2.21 8.46
C ARG A 191 -7.37 3.68 8.81
N ALA A 192 -8.45 4.45 8.85
CA ALA A 192 -8.41 5.85 9.27
C ALA A 192 -7.92 6.00 10.72
N ASP A 193 -8.33 5.09 11.62
CA ASP A 193 -7.90 5.10 13.01
C ASP A 193 -6.42 4.70 13.16
N LEU A 194 -5.93 3.74 12.36
CA LEU A 194 -4.50 3.39 12.30
C LEU A 194 -3.66 4.57 11.77
N ASP A 195 -4.12 5.23 10.71
CA ASP A 195 -3.45 6.41 10.14
C ASP A 195 -3.44 7.56 11.15
N ALA A 196 -4.55 7.79 11.86
CA ALA A 196 -4.64 8.80 12.91
C ALA A 196 -3.77 8.47 14.13
N ALA A 197 -3.69 7.21 14.54
CA ALA A 197 -2.80 6.75 15.60
C ALA A 197 -1.33 6.94 15.21
N THR A 198 -0.97 6.57 13.98
CA THR A 198 0.36 6.78 13.41
C THR A 198 0.70 8.27 13.34
N ALA A 199 -0.25 9.13 12.95
CA ALA A 199 -0.07 10.58 12.92
C ALA A 199 0.14 11.16 14.33
N LYS A 200 -0.63 10.69 15.33
CA LYS A 200 -0.44 11.10 16.73
C LYS A 200 0.89 10.60 17.32
N GLU A 201 1.32 9.40 16.95
CA GLU A 201 2.63 8.90 17.34
C GLU A 201 3.74 9.75 16.72
N LYS A 202 3.60 10.16 15.45
CA LYS A 202 4.50 11.13 14.81
C LYS A 202 4.51 12.49 15.49
N GLU A 203 3.36 13.00 15.93
CA GLU A 203 3.28 14.27 16.68
C GLU A 203 3.96 14.16 18.05
N ASN A 204 3.76 13.05 18.78
CA ASN A 204 4.36 12.83 20.09
C ASN A 204 5.86 12.47 20.02
N ALA A 205 6.29 11.82 18.94
CA ALA A 205 7.69 11.47 18.65
C ALA A 205 8.43 12.57 17.89
N ALA A 206 7.74 13.65 17.46
CA ALA A 206 8.38 14.85 16.97
C ALA A 206 9.37 15.31 18.05
N PRO A 207 10.65 15.58 17.70
CA PRO A 207 11.62 15.97 18.69
C PRO A 207 11.10 17.23 19.37
N LYS A 208 10.73 17.13 20.66
CA LYS A 208 10.79 18.29 21.54
C LYS A 208 12.18 18.85 21.31
N GLU A 209 12.27 20.02 20.69
CA GLU A 209 13.56 20.65 20.36
C GLU A 209 14.47 20.45 21.55
N ASP A 210 15.50 19.62 21.37
CA ASP A 210 16.44 19.36 22.45
C ASP A 210 17.26 20.64 22.58
N ASN A 211 16.73 21.58 23.36
CA ASN A 211 17.33 22.87 23.62
C ASN A 211 18.78 22.71 24.11
N ALA A 212 19.13 21.54 24.67
CA ALA A 212 20.49 21.18 25.01
C ALA A 212 21.40 21.03 23.78
N ALA A 213 20.93 20.40 22.69
CA ALA A 213 21.70 20.25 21.46
C ALA A 213 21.89 21.59 20.72
N ALA A 214 20.85 22.43 20.69
CA ALA A 214 20.95 23.79 20.12
C ALA A 214 21.90 24.70 20.91
N ASN A 215 21.87 24.62 22.25
CA ASN A 215 22.79 25.36 23.11
C ASN A 215 24.23 24.84 23.02
N ALA A 216 24.43 23.53 22.85
CA ALA A 216 25.75 22.93 22.67
C ALA A 216 26.40 23.35 21.34
N VAL A 217 25.64 23.37 20.24
CA VAL A 217 26.13 23.85 18.93
C VAL A 217 26.46 25.34 18.98
N THR A 218 25.62 26.14 19.64
CA THR A 218 25.88 27.58 19.82
C THR A 218 27.14 27.82 20.65
N SER A 219 27.31 27.08 21.75
CA SER A 219 28.49 27.19 22.63
C SER A 219 29.78 26.75 21.94
N LEU A 220 29.73 25.66 21.16
CA LEU A 220 30.88 25.17 20.40
C LEU A 220 31.26 26.15 19.28
N THR A 221 30.27 26.73 18.59
CA THR A 221 30.49 27.76 17.57
C THR A 221 31.13 29.01 18.16
N ALA A 222 30.67 29.44 19.33
CA ALA A 222 31.26 30.57 20.07
C ALA A 222 32.70 30.28 20.49
N ALA A 223 32.98 29.07 21.00
CA ALA A 223 34.33 28.67 21.39
C ALA A 223 35.29 28.59 20.20
N LEU A 224 34.84 28.08 19.05
CA LEU A 224 35.65 28.02 17.82
C LEU A 224 35.89 29.41 17.23
N THR A 225 34.89 30.29 17.26
CA THR A 225 35.03 31.68 16.80
C THR A 225 36.00 32.45 17.69
N LYS A 226 35.89 32.29 19.01
CA LYS A 226 36.82 32.89 19.97
C LYS A 226 38.25 32.39 19.75
N LYS A 227 38.44 31.09 19.55
CA LYS A 227 39.75 30.51 19.26
C LYS A 227 40.33 31.04 17.94
N ALA A 228 39.51 31.20 16.90
CA ALA A 228 39.95 31.76 15.62
C ALA A 228 40.35 33.25 15.73
N LEU A 229 39.68 34.02 16.59
CA LEU A 229 40.04 35.42 16.89
C LEU A 229 41.33 35.52 17.69
N GLU A 230 41.51 34.67 18.70
CA GLU A 230 42.75 34.59 19.49
C GLU A 230 43.95 34.14 18.63
N ASP A 231 43.75 33.20 17.71
CA ASP A 231 44.78 32.77 16.75
C ASP A 231 45.09 33.85 15.69
N ALA A 232 44.14 34.73 15.36
CA ALA A 232 44.34 35.86 14.46
C ALA A 232 45.10 37.03 15.14
N GLU A 233 44.74 37.39 16.37
CA GLU A 233 45.46 38.39 17.17
C GLU A 233 46.90 37.95 17.49
N SER A 234 47.11 36.65 17.70
CA SER A 234 48.44 36.09 17.92
C SER A 234 49.33 36.20 16.69
N LYS A 235 48.76 36.29 15.47
CA LYS A 235 49.49 36.44 14.20
C LYS A 235 49.88 37.89 13.92
N ASP A 236 49.02 38.84 14.29
CA ASP A 236 49.24 40.28 14.07
C ASP A 236 50.37 40.83 14.96
N LYS A 237 50.57 40.25 16.16
CA LYS A 237 51.72 40.57 17.03
C LYS A 237 53.06 40.06 16.51
N VAL A 238 53.08 39.02 15.68
CA VAL A 238 54.34 38.51 15.10
C VAL A 238 54.78 39.35 13.90
N ASP A 239 53.83 39.92 13.14
CA ASP A 239 54.13 40.78 11.98
C ASP A 239 54.54 42.22 12.39
N ALA A 240 54.01 42.73 13.51
CA ALA A 240 54.44 44.01 14.09
C ALA A 240 55.89 43.95 14.63
N GLY A 241 56.36 42.78 15.09
CA GLY A 241 57.70 42.61 15.66
C GLY A 241 58.85 42.61 14.64
N HIS A 242 58.57 42.57 13.33
CA HIS A 242 59.62 42.58 12.30
C HIS A 242 59.90 43.95 11.68
N LYS A 243 59.11 45.00 11.99
CA LYS A 243 59.32 46.34 11.43
C LYS A 243 60.14 47.30 12.29
N ASP A 244 60.34 47.00 13.58
CA ASP A 244 61.05 47.92 14.49
C ASP A 244 62.57 47.72 14.54
N ALA A 245 63.14 46.78 13.80
CA ALA A 245 64.59 46.49 13.84
C ALA A 245 65.44 47.21 12.79
N ALA A 246 64.89 48.07 11.92
CA ALA A 246 65.61 48.58 10.74
C ALA A 246 65.77 50.11 10.64
N ARG A 247 65.78 50.84 11.76
CA ARG A 247 66.06 52.30 11.71
C ARG A 247 66.81 52.82 12.94
N SER A 248 68.09 52.47 13.02
CA SER A 248 69.09 53.24 13.75
C SER A 248 70.46 52.97 13.12
N GLU A 249 70.87 53.88 12.25
CA GLU A 249 72.26 54.37 12.07
C GLU A 249 72.25 55.60 11.15
#